data_AF-A0A073CGU0-F1
#
_entry.id   AF-A0A073CGU0-F1
#
_cell.length_a   1.000
_cell.length_b   1.000
_cell.length_c   1.000
_cell.angle_alpha   90.00
_cell.angle_beta   90.00
_cell.angle_gamma   90.00
#
_symmetry.space_group_name_H-M   'P 1'
#
loop_
_entity.id
_entity.type
_entity.pdbx_description
1 polymer ?
#
loop_
_entity_poly.entity_id
_entity_poly.type
_entity_poly.pdbx_seq_one_letter_code
_entity_poly.pdbx_strand_id
1 'polypeptide(L)'
;MQTLILVTDDPSSQLWQDAHTQIRQYMASVLATKPDFQEVQILRATGGQIVFSTNPKSEGQYRDQEKYFQSGIYKTFVQNLYISSITNKLNLTISTPINGDNADMIK
;
A
#
# COMPACT_ATOMS: atom_id res chain seq x y z
N MET A 1 9.03 10.98 -3.72
CA MET A 1 10.14 10.77 -2.77
C MET A 1 9.70 10.07 -1.48
N GLN A 2 8.62 10.48 -0.77
CA GLN A 2 8.24 9.82 0.51
C GLN A 2 7.85 8.34 0.39
N THR A 3 7.11 7.96 -0.65
CA THR A 3 6.74 6.55 -0.87
C THR A 3 7.95 5.65 -1.12
N LEU A 4 9.00 6.19 -1.75
CA LEU A 4 10.26 5.47 -1.96
C LEU A 4 10.92 5.16 -0.61
N ILE A 5 11.04 6.17 0.26
CA ILE A 5 11.60 6.04 1.61
C ILE A 5 10.86 4.96 2.41
N LEU A 6 9.52 4.91 2.33
CA LEU A 6 8.74 3.88 3.03
C LEU A 6 9.08 2.44 2.60
N VAL A 7 9.43 2.25 1.33
CA VAL A 7 9.70 0.91 0.78
C VAL A 7 11.19 0.53 0.84
N THR A 8 12.11 1.50 0.91
CA THR A 8 13.56 1.25 0.92
C THR A 8 14.23 1.37 2.30
N ASP A 9 13.77 2.28 3.16
CA ASP A 9 14.47 2.59 4.41
C ASP A 9 14.03 1.72 5.59
N ASP A 10 14.84 1.73 6.65
CA ASP A 10 14.56 1.03 7.90
C ASP A 10 13.45 1.77 8.70
N PRO A 11 12.44 1.06 9.22
CA PRO A 11 11.36 1.67 10.00
C PRO A 11 11.80 2.42 11.27
N SER A 12 12.97 2.12 11.83
CA SER A 12 13.54 2.84 12.97
C SER A 12 14.25 4.13 12.58
N SER A 13 14.48 4.38 11.29
CA SER A 13 15.13 5.60 10.81
C SER A 13 14.21 6.82 10.91
N GLN A 14 14.78 7.99 11.21
CA GLN A 14 14.02 9.24 11.25
C GLN A 14 13.38 9.56 9.90
N LEU A 15 14.09 9.29 8.79
CA LEU A 15 13.57 9.49 7.43
C LEU A 15 12.28 8.70 7.19
N TRP A 16 12.25 7.44 7.60
CA TRP A 16 11.07 6.60 7.47
C TRP A 16 9.91 7.12 8.32
N GLN A 17 10.17 7.50 9.58
CA GLN A 17 9.14 8.02 10.50
C GLN A 17 8.53 9.33 9.97
N ASP A 18 9.36 10.23 9.43
CA ASP A 18 8.91 11.48 8.83
C ASP A 18 8.08 11.23 7.57
N ALA A 19 8.55 10.34 6.69
CA ALA A 19 7.84 9.95 5.47
C ALA A 19 6.46 9.33 5.79
N HIS A 20 6.41 8.44 6.77
CA HIS A 20 5.18 7.79 7.23
C HIS A 20 4.19 8.80 7.79
N THR A 21 4.66 9.71 8.65
CA THR A 21 3.84 10.78 9.22
C THR A 21 3.27 11.69 8.14
N GLN A 22 4.08 12.10 7.17
CA GLN A 22 3.63 12.97 6.08
C GLN A 22 2.59 12.28 5.19
N ILE A 23 2.82 11.01 4.81
CA ILE A 23 1.86 10.24 4.02
C ILE A 23 0.56 10.04 4.80
N ARG A 24 0.63 9.77 6.10
CA ARG A 24 -0.56 9.64 6.96
C ARG A 24 -1.41 10.92 6.97
N GLN A 25 -0.78 12.07 7.18
CA GLN A 25 -1.46 13.37 7.18
C GLN A 25 -2.08 13.66 5.81
N TYR A 26 -1.33 13.44 4.74
CA TYR A 26 -1.82 13.61 3.38
C TYR A 26 -3.03 12.71 3.10
N MET A 27 -2.94 11.41 3.39
CA MET A 27 -4.03 10.47 3.14
C MET A 27 -5.26 10.76 3.99
N ALA A 28 -5.10 11.20 5.23
CA ALA A 28 -6.23 11.64 6.07
C ALA A 28 -7.00 12.78 5.39
N SER A 29 -6.30 13.74 4.78
CA SER A 29 -6.94 14.84 4.05
C SER A 29 -7.64 14.37 2.76
N VAL A 30 -7.03 13.44 2.01
CA VAL A 30 -7.58 12.92 0.76
C VAL A 30 -8.83 12.07 0.99
N LEU A 31 -8.85 11.30 2.08
CA LEU A 31 -9.95 10.39 2.42
C LEU A 31 -11.11 11.09 3.12
N ALA A 32 -10.89 12.26 3.74
CA ALA A 32 -11.96 13.04 4.36
C ALA A 32 -13.13 13.35 3.39
N THR A 33 -12.87 13.38 2.08
CA THR A 33 -13.89 13.63 1.04
C THR A 33 -14.23 12.39 0.21
N LYS A 34 -13.80 11.19 0.61
CA LYS A 34 -13.99 9.95 -0.16
C LYS A 34 -14.41 8.78 0.76
N PRO A 35 -15.65 8.78 1.26
CA PRO A 35 -16.12 7.80 2.25
C PRO A 35 -16.14 6.35 1.72
N ASP A 36 -16.12 6.15 0.40
CA ASP A 36 -16.21 4.83 -0.22
C ASP A 36 -14.89 4.05 -0.20
N PHE A 37 -13.76 4.73 0.09
CA PHE A 37 -12.47 4.04 0.25
C PHE A 37 -12.40 3.41 1.64
N GLN A 38 -12.42 2.07 1.67
CA GLN A 38 -12.26 1.34 2.93
C GLN A 38 -10.83 1.46 3.48
N GLU A 39 -9.82 1.32 2.62
CA GLU A 39 -8.42 1.33 3.04
C GLU A 39 -7.50 1.64 1.85
N VAL A 40 -6.42 2.38 2.10
CA VAL A 40 -5.30 2.57 1.17
C VAL A 40 -4.06 1.97 1.81
N GLN A 41 -3.35 1.13 1.06
CA GLN A 41 -2.14 0.46 1.49
C GLN A 41 -0.97 0.77 0.55
N ILE A 42 0.23 0.89 1.12
CA ILE A 42 1.49 0.89 0.36
C ILE A 42 2.24 -0.36 0.78
N LEU A 43 2.64 -1.16 -0.22
CA LEU A 43 3.27 -2.46 -0.01
C LEU A 43 4.68 -2.46 -0.60
N ARG A 44 5.60 -3.17 0.06
CA ARG A 44 6.90 -3.52 -0.54
C ARG A 44 6.68 -4.54 -1.66
N ALA A 45 7.27 -4.29 -2.82
CA ALA A 45 7.23 -5.23 -3.95
C ALA A 45 7.88 -6.58 -3.59
N THR A 46 8.91 -6.56 -2.74
CA THR A 46 9.48 -7.77 -2.15
C THR A 46 8.61 -8.24 -0.98
N GLY A 47 8.06 -9.44 -1.10
CA GLY A 47 7.31 -10.11 -0.02
C GLY A 47 5.93 -9.53 0.28
N GLY A 48 5.55 -8.37 -0.23
CA GLY A 48 4.19 -7.84 -0.06
C GLY A 48 3.86 -7.37 1.35
N GLN A 49 4.86 -6.92 2.11
CA GLN A 49 4.66 -6.31 3.42
C GLN A 49 3.97 -4.95 3.28
N ILE A 50 2.92 -4.71 4.06
CA ILE A 50 2.27 -3.39 4.17
C ILE A 50 3.13 -2.48 5.05
N VAL A 51 3.74 -1.46 4.44
CA VAL A 51 4.58 -0.46 5.13
C VAL A 51 3.80 0.78 5.54
N PHE A 52 2.64 1.01 4.93
CA PHE A 52 1.70 2.04 5.33
C PHE A 52 0.28 1.59 5.06
N SER A 53 -0.62 1.91 5.99
CA SER A 53 -2.05 1.79 5.79
C SER A 53 -2.83 2.91 6.49
N THR A 54 -3.93 3.31 5.86
CA THR A 54 -4.95 4.17 6.47
C THR A 54 -5.70 3.46 7.60
N ASN A 55 -5.62 2.13 7.67
CA ASN A 55 -5.97 1.32 8.84
C ASN A 55 -4.68 0.82 9.51
N PRO A 56 -4.24 1.43 10.63
CA PRO A 56 -2.98 1.08 11.28
C PRO A 56 -2.84 -0.41 11.67
N LYS A 57 -3.96 -1.11 11.87
CA LYS A 57 -3.96 -2.54 12.23
C LYS A 57 -3.46 -3.45 11.10
N SER A 58 -3.45 -2.95 9.87
CA SER A 58 -2.97 -3.67 8.69
C SER A 58 -1.46 -3.56 8.49
N GLU A 59 -0.79 -2.57 9.10
CA GLU A 59 0.64 -2.35 8.92
C GLU A 59 1.46 -3.53 9.46
N GLY A 60 2.53 -3.89 8.75
CA GLY A 60 3.38 -5.03 9.05
C GLY A 60 2.84 -6.38 8.56
N GLN A 61 1.56 -6.47 8.16
CA GLN A 61 1.01 -7.69 7.58
C GLN A 61 1.46 -7.88 6.12
N TYR A 62 1.37 -9.13 5.64
CA TYR A 62 1.81 -9.53 4.30
C TYR A 62 0.62 -9.85 3.39
N ARG A 63 0.78 -9.61 2.08
CA ARG A 63 -0.23 -9.84 1.02
C ARG A 63 0.33 -10.57 -0.20
N ASP A 64 1.47 -11.25 -0.07
CA ASP A 64 2.13 -12.01 -1.14
C ASP A 64 1.24 -13.07 -1.82
N GLN A 65 0.26 -13.59 -1.08
CA GLN A 65 -0.71 -14.57 -1.58
C GLN A 65 -1.95 -13.95 -2.24
N GLU A 66 -2.12 -12.63 -2.17
CA GLU A 66 -3.28 -11.95 -2.72
C GLU A 66 -3.14 -11.69 -4.21
N LYS A 67 -4.21 -11.92 -4.98
CA LYS A 67 -4.19 -11.74 -6.44
C LYS A 67 -3.87 -10.29 -6.84
N TYR A 68 -4.42 -9.32 -6.10
CA TYR A 68 -4.13 -7.91 -6.33
C TYR A 68 -2.66 -7.58 -6.11
N PHE A 69 -1.95 -8.26 -5.23
CA PHE A 69 -0.51 -8.08 -5.08
C PHE A 69 0.23 -8.76 -6.23
N GLN A 70 0.01 -10.06 -6.44
CA GLN A 70 0.72 -10.86 -7.44
C GLN A 70 0.63 -10.30 -8.87
N SER A 71 -0.54 -9.72 -9.22
CA SER A 71 -0.74 -9.09 -10.53
C SER A 71 -0.39 -7.59 -10.53
N GLY A 72 -0.66 -6.91 -9.42
CA GLY A 72 -0.52 -5.45 -9.27
C GLY A 72 0.91 -4.95 -9.23
N ILE A 73 1.88 -5.82 -8.92
CA ILE A 73 3.30 -5.44 -8.98
C ILE A 73 3.78 -5.20 -10.41
N TYR A 74 3.17 -5.82 -11.43
CA TYR A 74 3.63 -5.71 -12.82
C TYR A 74 2.89 -4.63 -13.62
N LYS A 75 1.63 -4.36 -13.28
CA LYS A 75 0.76 -3.38 -13.96
C LYS A 75 -0.44 -3.06 -13.10
N THR A 76 -1.15 -1.98 -13.42
CA THR A 76 -2.44 -1.72 -12.79
C THR A 76 -3.37 -2.92 -12.96
N PHE A 77 -3.88 -3.44 -11.85
CA PHE A 77 -4.74 -4.60 -11.79
C PHE A 77 -5.98 -4.28 -10.96
N VAL A 78 -7.14 -4.60 -11.51
CA VAL A 78 -8.42 -4.51 -10.81
C VAL A 78 -8.84 -5.93 -10.46
N GLN A 79 -8.84 -6.26 -9.18
CA GLN A 79 -9.40 -7.51 -8.71
C GLN A 79 -10.93 -7.37 -8.68
N ASN A 80 -11.61 -8.26 -9.41
CA ASN A 80 -13.07 -8.38 -9.35
C ASN A 80 -13.56 -8.55 -7.91
N LEU A 81 -14.84 -8.23 -7.69
CA LEU A 81 -15.50 -8.30 -6.39
C LEU A 81 -15.22 -9.62 -5.65
N TYR A 82 -14.79 -9.53 -4.40
CA TYR A 82 -14.49 -10.66 -3.54
C TYR A 82 -14.85 -10.38 -2.08
N ILE A 83 -15.11 -11.42 -1.30
CA ILE A 83 -15.25 -11.27 0.15
C ILE A 83 -13.86 -11.25 0.76
N SER A 84 -13.51 -10.15 1.44
CA SER A 84 -12.24 -10.06 2.17
C SER A 84 -12.24 -11.06 3.32
N SER A 85 -11.21 -11.90 3.40
CA SER A 85 -11.00 -12.82 4.53
C SER A 85 -10.75 -12.08 5.85
N ILE A 86 -10.33 -10.82 5.79
CA ILE A 86 -10.00 -10.00 6.96
C ILE A 86 -11.25 -9.30 7.51
N THR A 87 -12.05 -8.69 6.64
CA THR A 87 -13.20 -7.86 7.05
C THR A 87 -14.54 -8.57 6.90
N ASN A 88 -14.59 -9.70 6.20
CA ASN A 88 -15.81 -10.39 5.78
C ASN A 88 -16.79 -9.48 5.01
N LYS A 89 -16.26 -8.46 4.32
CA LYS A 89 -17.03 -7.52 3.49
C LYS A 89 -16.70 -7.72 2.02
N LEU A 90 -17.66 -7.32 1.18
CA LEU A 90 -17.46 -7.24 -0.27
C LEU A 90 -16.45 -6.12 -0.58
N ASN A 91 -15.38 -6.48 -1.26
CA ASN A 91 -14.30 -5.58 -1.64
C ASN A 91 -14.08 -5.59 -3.15
N LEU A 92 -13.71 -4.43 -3.67
CA LEU A 92 -13.04 -4.27 -4.96
C LEU A 92 -11.68 -3.65 -4.66
N THR A 93 -10.61 -4.26 -5.18
CA THR A 93 -9.25 -3.79 -4.93
C THR A 93 -8.59 -3.42 -6.25
N ILE A 94 -8.04 -2.20 -6.29
CA ILE A 94 -7.21 -1.72 -7.38
C ILE A 94 -5.79 -1.65 -6.84
N SER A 95 -4.86 -2.31 -7.52
CA SER A 95 -3.44 -2.25 -7.22
C SER A 95 -2.69 -1.73 -8.43
N THR A 96 -1.66 -0.92 -8.20
CA THR A 96 -0.84 -0.36 -9.26
C THR A 96 0.60 -0.27 -8.79
N PRO A 97 1.58 -0.56 -9.65
CA PRO A 97 2.97 -0.35 -9.27
C PRO A 97 3.22 1.15 -9.14
N ILE A 98 4.05 1.51 -8.16
CA ILE A 98 4.48 2.90 -7.93
C ILE A 98 5.93 3.00 -8.42
N ASN A 99 6.12 3.31 -9.71
CA ASN A 99 7.43 3.48 -10.28
C ASN A 99 8.03 4.83 -9.81
N GLY A 100 9.23 4.81 -9.25
CA GLY A 100 10.06 6.01 -9.05
C GLY A 100 11.03 6.21 -10.22
N ASP A 101 11.61 7.41 -10.35
CA ASP A 101 12.60 7.72 -11.40
C ASP A 101 13.93 6.95 -11.25
N ASN A 102 14.12 6.19 -10.17
CA ASN A 102 15.27 5.30 -9.98
C ASN A 102 14.88 3.83 -10.21
N ALA A 103 15.73 3.17 -10.98
CA ALA A 103 15.58 1.87 -11.65
C ALA A 103 15.43 0.63 -10.75
N ASP A 104 14.67 0.70 -9.66
CA ASP A 104 14.48 -0.42 -8.72
C ASP A 104 13.14 -1.16 -8.87
N MET A 105 12.54 -1.10 -10.06
CA MET A 105 11.33 -1.87 -10.37
C MET A 105 11.51 -2.73 -11.60
N ILE A 106 11.57 -4.04 -11.34
CA ILE A 106 11.30 -5.19 -12.21
C ILE A 106 12.17 -5.26 -13.48
N LYS A 107 13.11 -6.21 -13.48
CA LYS A 107 13.57 -6.83 -14.72
C LYS A 107 12.45 -7.67 -15.34
#